data_AF-A0A2E3LYF0-F1
#
_entry.id   AF-A0A2E3LYF0-F1
#
_cell.length_a   1.000
_cell.length_b   1.000
_cell.length_c   1.000
_cell.angle_alpha   90.00
_cell.angle_beta   90.00
_cell.angle_gamma   90.00
#
_symmetry.space_group_name_H-M   'P 1'
#
loop_
_entity.id
_entity.type
_entity.pdbx_description
1 polymer ?
#
loop_
_entity_poly.entity_id
_entity_poly.type
_entity_poly.pdbx_seq_one_letter_code
_entity_poly.pdbx_strand_id
1 'polypeptide(L)'
;MASFFRVCICIAFAGISLALYIAQQNIVIELRRKIPERNKELRELEQVLTELQYEVDSFERPIHLMQLRRKPEYGHLSYPQMKEITVLYAPEIEPEKS
;
A
#
# COMPACT_ATOMS: atom_id res chain seq x y z
N MET A 1 31.44 43.22 -41.30
CA MET A 1 30.85 41.86 -41.28
C MET A 1 31.25 41.05 -40.05
N ALA A 2 32.53 41.02 -39.62
CA ALA A 2 32.97 40.21 -38.47
C ALA A 2 32.23 40.49 -37.14
N SER A 3 31.85 41.74 -36.85
CA SER A 3 31.11 42.08 -35.62
C SER A 3 29.69 41.52 -35.59
N PHE A 4 29.00 41.47 -36.74
CA PHE A 4 27.66 40.89 -36.83
C PHE A 4 27.67 39.38 -36.55
N PHE A 5 28.66 38.66 -37.09
CA PHE A 5 28.82 37.23 -36.81
C PHE A 5 29.07 36.95 -35.33
N ARG A 6 29.88 37.78 -34.65
CA ARG A 6 30.11 37.65 -33.20
C ARG A 6 28.81 37.82 -32.41
N VAL A 7 28.01 38.82 -32.74
CA VAL A 7 26.72 39.05 -32.09
C VAL A 7 25.75 37.89 -32.32
N CYS A 8 25.65 37.37 -33.54
CA CYS A 8 24.82 36.19 -33.83
C CYS A 8 25.26 34.95 -33.06
N ILE A 9 26.57 34.73 -32.93
CA ILE A 9 27.13 33.63 -32.15
C ILE A 9 26.78 33.79 -30.66
N CYS A 10 26.93 34.99 -30.09
CA CYS A 10 26.55 35.25 -28.70
C CYS A 10 25.06 35.03 -28.45
N ILE A 11 24.19 35.48 -29.36
CA ILE A 11 22.74 35.25 -29.27
C ILE A 11 22.41 33.76 -29.37
N ALA A 12 23.08 33.03 -30.26
CA ALA A 12 22.89 31.58 -30.39
C ALA A 12 23.31 30.83 -29.11
N PHE A 13 24.47 31.16 -28.54
CA PHE A 13 24.91 30.56 -27.27
C PHE A 13 23.97 30.90 -26.11
N ALA A 14 23.53 32.15 -26.02
CA ALA A 14 22.54 32.56 -25.02
C ALA A 14 21.24 31.76 -25.18
N GLY A 15 20.72 31.64 -26.41
CA GLY A 15 19.52 30.87 -26.72
C GLY A 15 19.66 29.39 -26.36
N ILE A 16 20.78 28.75 -26.72
CA ILE A 16 21.06 27.35 -26.37
C ILE A 16 21.13 27.17 -24.85
N SER A 17 21.84 28.06 -24.15
CA SER A 17 21.95 27.98 -22.68
C SER A 17 20.60 28.12 -21.99
N LEU A 18 19.74 29.01 -22.49
CA LEU A 18 18.39 29.20 -21.98
C LEU A 18 17.50 27.98 -22.24
N ALA A 19 17.60 27.40 -23.44
CA ALA A 19 16.84 26.20 -23.79
C ALA A 19 17.22 25.00 -22.92
N LEU A 20 18.52 24.80 -22.65
CA LEU A 20 19.00 23.75 -21.74
C LEU A 20 18.51 23.98 -20.30
N TYR A 21 18.51 25.23 -19.84
CA TYR A 21 18.01 25.57 -18.52
C TYR A 21 16.51 25.28 -18.37
N ILE A 22 15.70 25.66 -19.37
CA ILE A 22 14.26 25.37 -19.39
C ILE A 22 14.02 23.85 -19.44
N ALA A 23 14.79 23.10 -20.24
CA ALA A 23 14.67 21.66 -20.31
C ALA A 23 14.94 20.99 -18.95
N GLN A 24 15.96 21.45 -18.20
CA GLN A 24 16.22 20.96 -16.84
C GLN A 24 15.08 21.29 -15.88
N GLN A 25 14.52 22.49 -15.95
CA GLN A 25 13.37 22.87 -15.12
C GLN A 25 12.13 22.00 -15.43
N ASN A 26 11.89 21.69 -16.71
CA ASN A 26 10.75 20.87 -17.12
C ASN A 26 10.80 19.46 -16.52
N ILE A 27 11.99 18.85 -16.42
CA ILE A 27 12.15 17.53 -15.77
C ILE A 27 11.71 17.59 -14.31
N VAL A 28 12.16 18.61 -13.57
CA VAL A 28 11.81 18.78 -12.15
C VAL A 28 10.31 19.03 -11.98
N ILE A 29 9.71 19.82 -12.87
CA ILE A 29 8.27 20.09 -12.87
C ILE A 29 7.48 18.81 -13.18
N GLU A 30 7.93 18.01 -14.15
CA GLU A 30 7.28 16.75 -14.50
C GLU A 30 7.32 15.75 -13.33
N LEU A 31 8.47 15.61 -12.67
CA LEU A 31 8.58 14.78 -11.47
C LEU A 31 7.67 15.30 -10.35
N ARG A 32 7.66 16.62 -10.11
CA ARG A 32 6.79 17.25 -9.10
C ARG A 32 5.31 17.08 -9.41
N ARG A 33 4.92 16.89 -10.66
CA ARG A 33 3.53 16.62 -11.06
C ARG A 33 3.12 15.17 -10.80
N LYS A 34 4.03 14.21 -10.99
CA LYS A 34 3.75 12.78 -10.77
C LYS A 34 3.62 12.42 -9.28
N ILE A 35 4.35 13.11 -8.40
CA ILE A 35 4.32 12.89 -6.95
C ILE A 35 2.91 13.07 -6.32
N PRO A 36 2.18 14.19 -6.53
CA PRO A 36 0.85 14.38 -5.94
C PRO A 36 -0.19 13.40 -6.49
N GLU A 37 -0.08 12.98 -7.75
CA GLU A 37 -0.96 11.96 -8.33
C GLU A 37 -0.79 10.62 -7.59
N ARG A 38 0.45 10.17 -7.40
CA ARG A 38 0.73 8.93 -6.64
C ARG A 38 0.37 9.05 -5.15
N ASN A 39 0.56 10.22 -4.54
CA ASN A 39 0.15 10.44 -3.15
C ASN A 39 -1.38 10.40 -2.99
N LYS A 40 -2.14 10.81 -4.02
CA LYS A 40 -3.59 10.71 -3.99
C LYS A 40 -4.04 9.25 -4.02
N GLU A 41 -3.47 8.45 -4.92
CA GLU A 41 -3.75 7.01 -5.00
C GLU A 41 -3.42 6.29 -3.68
N LEU A 42 -2.28 6.61 -3.06
CA LEU A 42 -1.90 6.02 -1.76
C LEU A 42 -2.89 6.40 -0.65
N ARG A 43 -3.34 7.66 -0.60
CA ARG A 43 -4.33 8.09 0.41
C ARG A 43 -5.68 7.43 0.22
N GLU A 44 -6.13 7.28 -1.02
CA GLU A 44 -7.37 6.55 -1.33
C GLU A 44 -7.27 5.09 -0.88
N LEU A 45 -6.13 4.45 -1.12
CA LEU A 45 -5.89 3.08 -0.67
C LEU A 45 -5.82 2.95 0.86
N GLU A 46 -5.15 3.88 1.55
CA GLU A 46 -5.10 3.93 3.01
C GLU A 46 -6.48 4.13 3.63
N GLN A 47 -7.34 4.95 3.00
CA GLN A 47 -8.73 5.13 3.43
C GLN A 47 -9.53 3.83 3.33
N VAL A 48 -9.44 3.14 2.19
CA VAL A 48 -10.11 1.85 1.99
C VAL A 48 -9.61 0.82 3.00
N LEU A 49 -8.30 0.78 3.26
CA LEU A 49 -7.72 -0.15 4.23
C LEU A 49 -8.20 0.16 5.65
N THR A 50 -8.30 1.44 6.01
CA THR A 50 -8.82 1.88 7.32
C THR A 50 -10.30 1.52 7.48
N GLU A 51 -11.10 1.71 6.43
CA GLU A 51 -12.52 1.34 6.42
C GLU A 51 -12.70 -0.18 6.55
N LEU A 52 -11.93 -0.95 5.77
CA LEU A 52 -11.95 -2.40 5.84
C LEU A 52 -11.47 -2.92 7.20
N GLN A 53 -10.41 -2.32 7.76
CA GLN A 53 -9.93 -2.63 9.11
C GLN A 53 -11.03 -2.39 10.14
N TYR A 54 -11.74 -1.27 10.06
CA TYR A 54 -12.85 -0.97 10.94
C TYR A 54 -14.02 -1.97 10.79
N GLU A 55 -14.29 -2.42 9.57
CA GLU A 55 -15.30 -3.44 9.30
C GLU A 55 -14.89 -4.80 9.88
N VAL A 56 -13.65 -5.23 9.66
CA VAL A 56 -13.07 -6.46 10.26
C VAL A 56 -13.14 -6.38 11.78
N ASP A 57 -12.65 -5.30 12.36
CA ASP A 57 -12.70 -5.07 13.81
C ASP A 57 -14.14 -5.08 14.32
N SER A 58 -15.12 -4.64 13.51
CA SER A 58 -16.55 -4.70 13.80
C SER A 58 -17.09 -6.14 13.79
N PHE A 59 -16.68 -6.95 12.81
CA PHE A 59 -17.03 -8.37 12.74
C PHE A 59 -16.41 -9.16 13.90
N GLU A 60 -15.19 -8.83 14.30
CA GLU A 60 -14.49 -9.45 15.41
C GLU A 60 -15.01 -9.02 16.79
N ARG A 61 -15.89 -8.01 16.87
CA ARG A 61 -16.48 -7.62 18.16
C ARG A 61 -17.24 -8.81 18.74
N PRO A 62 -16.95 -9.23 19.98
CA PRO A 62 -17.55 -10.41 20.59
C PRO A 62 -19.08 -10.32 20.68
N ILE A 63 -19.64 -9.11 20.75
CA ILE A 63 -21.08 -8.87 20.72
C ILE A 63 -21.70 -9.29 19.38
N HIS A 64 -21.04 -8.98 18.26
CA HIS A 64 -21.50 -9.35 16.92
C HIS A 64 -21.39 -10.87 16.69
N LEU A 65 -20.29 -11.48 17.14
CA LEU A 65 -20.10 -12.94 17.12
C LEU A 65 -21.14 -13.66 18.00
N MET A 66 -21.48 -13.12 19.17
CA MET A 66 -22.55 -13.66 20.03
C MET A 66 -23.94 -13.53 19.42
N GLN A 67 -24.19 -12.51 18.60
CA GLN A 67 -25.44 -12.36 17.84
C GLN A 67 -25.51 -13.34 16.66
N LEU A 68 -24.41 -13.53 15.92
CA LEU A 68 -24.29 -14.52 14.85
C LEU A 68 -24.53 -15.95 15.36
N ARG A 69 -23.99 -16.29 16.54
CA ARG A 69 -24.24 -17.59 17.21
C ARG A 69 -25.73 -17.92 17.39
N ARG A 70 -26.62 -16.93 17.43
CA ARG A 70 -28.08 -17.17 17.57
C ARG A 70 -28.75 -17.60 16.27
N LYS A 71 -28.08 -17.46 15.13
CA LYS A 71 -28.58 -17.93 13.83
C LYS A 71 -28.20 -19.42 13.64
N PRO A 72 -29.12 -20.27 13.17
CA PRO A 72 -28.90 -21.71 13.04
C PRO A 72 -27.76 -22.06 12.06
N GLU A 73 -27.49 -21.21 11.07
CA GLU A 73 -26.42 -21.35 10.09
C GLU A 73 -25.01 -21.25 10.70
N TYR A 74 -24.90 -20.60 11.86
CA TYR A 74 -23.64 -20.34 12.56
C TYR A 74 -23.49 -21.21 13.82
N GLY A 75 -24.20 -22.34 13.90
CA GLY A 75 -24.16 -23.26 15.04
C GLY A 75 -22.75 -23.78 15.37
N HIS A 76 -21.87 -23.84 14.36
CA HIS A 76 -20.46 -24.23 14.48
C HIS A 76 -19.58 -23.22 15.25
N LEU A 77 -20.06 -21.99 15.49
CA LEU A 77 -19.42 -21.00 16.35
C LEU A 77 -19.75 -21.20 17.85
N SER A 78 -20.59 -22.18 18.20
CA SER A 78 -20.73 -22.58 19.60
C SER A 78 -19.44 -23.24 20.08
N TYR A 79 -18.99 -22.85 21.29
CA TYR A 79 -17.88 -23.53 21.96
C TYR A 79 -18.16 -25.04 21.98
N PRO A 80 -17.26 -25.88 21.45
CA PRO A 80 -17.44 -27.32 21.49
C PRO A 80 -17.57 -27.74 22.96
N GLN A 81 -18.55 -28.57 23.26
CA GLN A 81 -18.63 -29.12 24.61
C GLN A 81 -17.41 -30.03 24.81
N MET A 82 -16.88 -30.11 26.04
CA MET A 82 -15.70 -30.94 26.37
C MET A 82 -15.78 -32.39 25.86
N LYS A 83 -16.99 -32.90 25.58
CA LYS A 83 -17.26 -34.24 25.03
C LYS A 83 -16.96 -34.38 23.52
N GLU A 84 -16.80 -33.28 22.79
CA GLU A 84 -16.51 -33.24 21.34
C GLU A 84 -15.03 -32.97 21.06
N ILE A 85 -14.22 -32.73 22.10
CA ILE A 85 -12.79 -32.44 21.97
C ILE A 85 -12.01 -33.76 22.01
N THR A 86 -11.69 -34.30 20.83
CA THR A 86 -10.75 -35.43 20.71
C THR A 86 -9.33 -34.89 20.78
N VAL A 87 -8.68 -35.01 21.94
CA VAL A 87 -7.26 -34.68 22.09
C VAL A 87 -6.42 -35.81 21.47
N LEU A 88 -5.79 -35.53 20.34
CA LEU A 88 -4.81 -36.43 19.75
C LEU A 88 -3.46 -36.19 20.43
N TYR A 89 -3.03 -37.15 21.25
CA TYR A 89 -1.65 -37.17 21.75
C TYR A 89 -0.73 -37.58 20.60
N ALA A 90 0.20 -36.70 20.23
CA ALA A 90 1.25 -37.03 19.27
C ALA A 90 2.09 -38.18 19.85
N PRO A 91 2.45 -39.20 19.04
CA PRO A 91 3.30 -40.27 19.52
C PRO A 91 4.64 -39.68 19.99
N GLU A 92 5.04 -40.02 21.21
CA GLU A 92 6.36 -39.70 21.73
C GLU A 92 7.40 -40.25 20.74
N ILE A 93 8.13 -39.34 20.10
CA ILE A 93 9.29 -39.70 19.31
C ILE A 93 10.33 -40.17 20.34
N GLU A 94 10.45 -41.48 20.53
CA GLU A 94 11.53 -42.04 21.33
C GLU A 94 12.86 -41.58 20.72
N PRO A 95 13.77 -40.96 21.50
CA PRO A 95 15.06 -40.56 20.98
C PRO A 95 15.84 -41.81 20.59
N GLU A 96 16.20 -41.88 19.31
CA GLU A 96 17.09 -42.87 18.71
C GLU A 96 18.35 -43.02 19.57
N LYS A 97 18.52 -44.22 20.16
CA LYS A 97 19.70 -44.56 20.97
C LYS A 97 20.95 -44.52 20.09
N SER A 98 21.89 -43.67 20.49
CA SER A 98 23.28 -43.64 20.03
C SER A 98 24.04 -44.93 20.35
#